data_AF-A0A171ANG3-F1
#
_entry.id   AF-A0A171ANG3-F1
#
_cell.length_a   1.000
_cell.length_b   1.000
_cell.length_c   1.000
_cell.angle_alpha   90.00
_cell.angle_beta   90.00
_cell.angle_gamma   90.00
#
_symmetry.space_group_name_H-M   'P 1'
#
loop_
_entity.id
_entity.type
_entity.pdbx_description
1 polymer ?
#
loop_
_entity_poly.entity_id
_entity_poly.type
_entity_poly.pdbx_seq_one_letter_code
_entity_poly.pdbx_strand_id
1 'polypeptide(L)'
;MTEGTTSAAVEGADELTLLEQEGEIAADYLEGLLDIADLDGDIDMDVEGDRASVSVISDTGVRELQKLVGRDGEVLEALQELTRLAVHRETGERSRLMLDIAGYRARKRAELSELGAKAAAEVKSSGEPVKLKPMTPFERKVVHDAVKAAGLRSESEGEEPQRFVVVFPA
;
A
#
# COMPACT_ATOMS: atom_id res chain seq x y z
N MET A 1 -37.62 -0.34 20.35
CA MET A 1 -36.74 -0.95 19.34
C MET A 1 -36.04 0.18 18.57
N THR A 2 -35.16 0.95 19.21
CA THR A 2 -34.44 2.07 18.56
C THR A 2 -33.07 2.38 19.22
N GLU A 3 -32.52 1.49 20.06
CA GLU A 3 -31.24 1.76 20.76
C GLU A 3 -29.99 1.29 19.99
N GLY A 4 -30.16 0.59 18.84
CA GLY A 4 -29.03 0.01 18.10
C GLY A 4 -28.28 0.97 17.15
N THR A 5 -28.84 2.14 16.83
CA THR A 5 -28.27 3.03 15.80
C THR A 5 -27.25 4.03 16.35
N THR A 6 -27.32 4.36 17.65
CA THR A 6 -26.41 5.35 18.27
C THR A 6 -25.01 4.79 18.54
N SER A 7 -24.86 3.50 18.91
CA SER A 7 -23.55 2.90 19.22
C SER A 7 -22.62 2.84 18.02
N ALA A 8 -23.12 2.34 16.88
CA ALA A 8 -22.30 2.18 15.66
C ALA A 8 -21.88 3.52 15.04
N ALA A 9 -22.70 4.57 15.20
CA ALA A 9 -22.36 5.91 14.73
C ALA A 9 -21.29 6.59 15.59
N VAL A 10 -21.24 6.28 16.89
CA VAL A 10 -20.23 6.80 17.82
C VAL A 10 -18.92 6.03 17.66
N GLU A 11 -18.96 4.71 17.52
CA GLU A 11 -17.79 3.86 17.24
C GLU A 11 -17.10 4.23 15.92
N GLY A 12 -17.87 4.46 14.85
CA GLY A 12 -17.30 4.90 13.57
C GLY A 12 -16.73 6.32 13.59
N ALA A 13 -17.25 7.21 14.44
CA ALA A 13 -16.69 8.54 14.62
C ALA A 13 -15.36 8.51 15.40
N ASP A 14 -15.27 7.63 16.40
CA ASP A 14 -14.03 7.41 17.17
C ASP A 14 -12.95 6.79 16.27
N GLU A 15 -13.31 5.82 15.43
CA GLU A 15 -12.39 5.19 14.47
C GLU A 15 -11.88 6.20 13.43
N LEU A 16 -12.76 7.03 12.86
CA LEU A 16 -12.36 8.09 11.93
C LEU A 16 -11.39 9.06 12.60
N THR A 17 -11.67 9.48 13.83
CA THR A 17 -10.81 10.41 14.59
C THR A 17 -9.43 9.81 14.84
N LEU A 18 -9.35 8.51 15.14
CA LEU A 18 -8.08 7.81 15.29
C LEU A 18 -7.30 7.77 13.97
N LEU A 19 -7.95 7.48 12.85
CA LEU A 19 -7.31 7.44 11.54
C LEU A 19 -6.82 8.83 11.08
N GLU A 20 -7.58 9.89 11.38
CA GLU A 20 -7.15 11.27 11.14
C GLU A 20 -5.90 11.59 11.98
N GLN A 21 -5.90 11.23 13.27
CA GLN A 21 -4.73 11.40 14.15
C GLN A 21 -3.51 10.59 13.67
N GLU A 22 -3.69 9.35 13.20
CA GLU A 22 -2.60 8.57 12.60
C GLU A 22 -2.01 9.27 11.37
N GLY A 23 -2.87 9.85 10.52
CA GLY A 23 -2.47 10.63 9.36
C GLY A 23 -1.64 11.85 9.74
N GLU A 24 -2.08 12.63 10.72
CA GLU A 24 -1.38 13.83 11.19
C GLU A 24 0.03 13.51 11.70
N ILE A 25 0.16 12.49 12.56
CA ILE A 25 1.48 12.07 13.11
C ILE A 25 2.41 11.60 11.98
N ALA A 26 1.86 10.90 11.00
CA ALA A 26 2.63 10.43 9.85
C ALA A 26 3.06 11.59 8.94
N ALA A 27 2.19 12.57 8.71
CA ALA A 27 2.51 13.77 7.96
C ALA A 27 3.62 14.57 8.64
N ASP A 28 3.52 14.81 9.95
CA ASP A 28 4.56 15.50 10.73
C ASP A 28 5.93 14.81 10.62
N TYR A 29 5.93 13.46 10.71
CA TYR A 29 7.16 12.67 10.57
C TYR A 29 7.79 12.80 9.18
N LEU A 30 6.97 12.76 8.13
CA LEU A 30 7.40 12.86 6.74
C LEU A 30 7.81 14.28 6.37
N GLU A 31 7.11 15.30 6.87
CA GLU A 31 7.47 16.72 6.70
C GLU A 31 8.86 16.98 7.28
N GLY A 32 9.11 16.54 8.53
CA GLY A 32 10.43 16.67 9.14
C GLY A 32 11.53 15.94 8.36
N LEU A 33 11.22 14.81 7.73
CA LEU A 33 12.16 14.12 6.83
C LEU A 33 12.45 14.93 5.57
N LEU A 34 11.42 15.46 4.91
CA LEU A 34 11.55 16.26 3.68
C LEU A 34 12.39 17.52 3.94
N ASP A 35 12.14 18.20 5.07
CA ASP A 35 12.90 19.36 5.51
C ASP A 35 14.39 19.04 5.71
N ILE A 36 14.69 17.96 6.44
CA ILE A 36 16.08 17.53 6.69
C ILE A 36 16.78 17.15 5.38
N ALA A 37 16.03 16.56 4.45
CA ALA A 37 16.56 16.11 3.16
C ALA A 37 16.63 17.22 2.10
N ASP A 38 16.12 18.43 2.40
CA ASP A 38 15.99 19.55 1.46
C ASP A 38 15.23 19.15 0.19
N LEU A 39 14.04 18.56 0.39
CA LEU A 39 13.18 18.02 -0.66
C LEU A 39 11.83 18.75 -0.70
N ASP A 40 11.48 19.29 -1.87
CA ASP A 40 10.16 19.84 -2.11
C ASP A 40 9.12 18.71 -2.25
N GLY A 41 8.10 18.71 -1.39
CA GLY A 41 6.96 17.81 -1.50
C GLY A 41 5.76 18.31 -0.70
N ASP A 42 4.59 18.25 -1.33
CA ASP A 42 3.31 18.49 -0.69
C ASP A 42 2.80 17.16 -0.12
N ILE A 43 2.33 17.19 1.12
CA ILE A 43 1.78 16.03 1.82
C ILE A 43 0.27 16.14 1.85
N ASP A 44 -0.40 15.14 1.27
CA ASP A 44 -1.84 14.96 1.36
C ASP A 44 -2.16 13.77 2.27
N MET A 45 -3.20 13.91 3.09
CA MET A 45 -3.71 12.87 3.97
C MET A 45 -5.13 12.51 3.57
N ASP A 46 -5.47 11.22 3.64
CA ASP A 46 -6.81 10.71 3.37
C ASP A 46 -7.09 9.44 4.22
N VAL A 47 -8.35 9.02 4.24
CA VAL A 47 -8.78 7.77 4.88
C VAL A 47 -9.29 6.81 3.80
N GLU A 48 -8.52 5.74 3.54
CA GLU A 48 -8.88 4.71 2.56
C GLU A 48 -9.45 3.46 3.24
N GLY A 49 -10.76 3.45 3.50
CA GLY A 49 -11.41 2.31 4.15
C GLY A 49 -11.13 2.27 5.65
N ASP A 50 -10.34 1.30 6.12
CA ASP A 50 -10.02 1.07 7.53
C ASP A 50 -8.57 1.47 7.90
N ARG A 51 -8.01 2.46 7.19
CA ARG A 51 -6.62 2.89 7.35
C ARG A 51 -6.41 4.32 6.88
N ALA A 52 -5.47 4.99 7.53
CA ALA A 52 -4.91 6.24 7.07
C ALA A 52 -4.07 6.03 5.79
N SER A 53 -4.07 7.03 4.92
CA SER A 53 -3.29 7.08 3.70
C SER A 53 -2.58 8.44 3.64
N VAL A 54 -1.29 8.42 3.33
CA VAL A 54 -0.49 9.64 3.17
C VAL A 54 0.19 9.58 1.80
N SER A 55 0.10 10.66 1.04
CA SER A 55 0.78 10.78 -0.24
C SER A 55 1.68 12.00 -0.28
N VAL A 56 2.92 11.82 -0.74
CA VAL A 56 3.85 12.91 -1.02
C VAL A 56 3.91 13.13 -2.53
N ILE A 57 3.49 14.32 -2.97
CA ILE A 57 3.52 14.75 -4.38
C ILE A 57 4.38 15.99 -4.54
N SER A 58 4.80 16.28 -5.77
CA SER A 58 5.55 17.51 -6.07
C SER A 58 5.41 17.82 -7.54
N ASP A 59 5.07 19.06 -7.87
CA ASP A 59 4.97 19.52 -9.26
C ASP A 59 6.35 19.85 -9.86
N THR A 60 7.29 20.28 -9.03
CA THR A 60 8.63 20.77 -9.46
C THR A 60 9.76 19.81 -9.10
N GLY A 61 9.59 18.96 -8.08
CA GLY A 61 10.59 18.08 -7.48
C GLY A 61 10.38 16.58 -7.73
N VAL A 62 9.69 16.20 -8.81
CA VAL A 62 9.33 14.79 -9.07
C VAL A 62 10.56 13.88 -9.07
N ARG A 63 11.69 14.30 -9.66
CA ARG A 63 12.90 13.46 -9.76
C ARG A 63 13.55 13.23 -8.40
N GLU A 64 13.47 14.22 -7.54
CA GLU A 64 13.98 14.23 -6.19
C GLU A 64 13.13 13.28 -5.32
N LEU A 65 11.80 13.37 -5.41
CA LEU A 65 10.89 12.42 -4.77
C LEU A 65 11.04 10.98 -5.27
N GLN A 66 11.41 10.75 -6.54
CA GLN A 66 11.72 9.39 -7.03
C GLN A 66 12.87 8.73 -6.25
N LYS A 67 13.77 9.49 -5.62
CA LYS A 67 14.82 8.91 -4.76
C LYS A 67 14.23 8.30 -3.49
N LEU A 68 13.14 8.86 -2.97
CA LEU A 68 12.39 8.33 -1.83
C LEU A 68 11.54 7.11 -2.21
N VAL A 69 11.31 6.87 -3.50
CA VAL A 69 10.74 5.61 -3.98
C VAL A 69 11.80 4.50 -3.97
N GLY A 70 13.00 4.82 -4.47
CA GLY A 70 14.09 3.86 -4.59
C GLY A 70 13.88 2.85 -5.72
N ARG A 71 14.75 1.84 -5.79
CA ARG A 71 14.63 0.80 -6.83
C ARG A 71 13.46 -0.12 -6.49
N ASP A 72 12.56 -0.31 -7.44
CA ASP A 72 11.37 -1.17 -7.29
C ASP A 72 10.51 -0.85 -6.04
N GLY A 73 10.62 0.36 -5.48
CA GLY A 73 9.86 0.80 -4.30
C GLY A 73 10.46 0.42 -2.95
N GLU A 74 11.72 -0.04 -2.90
CA GLU A 74 12.35 -0.49 -1.65
C GLU A 74 12.48 0.61 -0.58
N VAL A 75 12.76 1.85 -1.00
CA VAL A 75 12.90 2.99 -0.07
C VAL A 75 11.52 3.44 0.41
N LEU A 76 10.52 3.47 -0.50
CA LEU A 76 9.14 3.76 -0.14
C LEU A 76 8.64 2.81 0.96
N GLU A 77 8.91 1.51 0.82
CA GLU A 77 8.48 0.52 1.81
C GLU A 77 9.19 0.71 3.15
N ALA A 78 10.49 1.00 3.14
CA ALA A 78 11.23 1.32 4.35
C ALA A 78 10.68 2.58 5.04
N LEU A 79 10.39 3.64 4.28
CA LEU A 79 9.81 4.88 4.80
C LEU A 79 8.41 4.66 5.38
N GLN A 80 7.58 3.84 4.75
CA GLN A 80 6.28 3.46 5.29
C GLN A 80 6.41 2.80 6.66
N GLU A 81 7.31 1.82 6.79
CA GLU A 81 7.51 1.13 8.07
C GLU A 81 8.07 2.06 9.15
N LEU A 82 9.00 2.96 8.81
CA LEU A 82 9.48 3.98 9.73
C LEU A 82 8.37 4.93 10.17
N THR A 83 7.49 5.33 9.25
CA THR A 83 6.35 6.19 9.54
C THR A 83 5.34 5.48 10.44
N ARG A 84 5.02 4.20 10.18
CA ARG A 84 4.19 3.38 11.07
C ARG A 84 4.78 3.24 12.47
N LEU A 85 6.10 3.12 12.58
CA LEU A 85 6.79 3.10 13.88
C LEU A 85 6.70 4.44 14.61
N ALA A 86 6.76 5.57 13.88
CA ALA A 86 6.53 6.90 14.47
C ALA A 86 5.11 7.02 15.01
N VAL A 87 4.10 6.62 14.23
CA VAL A 87 2.70 6.58 14.68
C VAL A 87 2.53 5.67 15.89
N HIS A 88 3.12 4.47 15.87
CA HIS A 88 3.04 3.53 16.99
C HIS A 88 3.68 4.09 18.26
N ARG A 89 4.78 4.83 18.15
CA ARG A 89 5.46 5.44 19.29
C ARG A 89 4.57 6.47 19.99
N GLU A 90 3.81 7.25 19.23
CA GLU A 90 2.97 8.33 19.78
C GLU A 90 1.59 7.82 20.24
N THR A 91 1.00 6.86 19.53
CA THR A 91 -0.37 6.36 19.81
C THR A 91 -0.38 5.09 20.67
N GLY A 92 0.70 4.31 20.68
CA GLY A 92 0.76 2.97 21.28
C GLY A 92 0.11 1.87 20.43
N GLU A 93 -0.58 2.23 19.34
CA GLU A 93 -1.32 1.29 18.48
C GLU A 93 -0.55 0.99 17.19
N ARG A 94 -0.78 -0.20 16.62
CA ARG A 94 -0.12 -0.57 15.36
C ARG A 94 -0.89 0.01 14.18
N SER A 95 -0.34 1.05 13.58
CA SER A 95 -0.93 1.67 12.40
C SER A 95 -0.90 0.75 11.17
N ARG A 96 -1.99 0.78 10.40
CA ARG A 96 -2.12 0.16 9.07
C ARG A 96 -1.88 1.17 7.93
N LEU A 97 -1.34 2.35 8.27
CA LEU A 97 -1.14 3.47 7.36
C LEU A 97 -0.43 3.06 6.07
N MET A 98 -0.87 3.61 4.95
CA MET A 98 -0.23 3.43 3.66
C MET A 98 0.45 4.72 3.22
N LEU A 99 1.66 4.58 2.69
CA LEU A 99 2.41 5.70 2.11
C LEU A 99 2.48 5.53 0.60
N ASP A 100 2.18 6.60 -0.15
CA ASP A 100 2.51 6.73 -1.57
C ASP A 100 3.44 7.92 -1.80
N ILE A 101 4.35 7.79 -2.76
CA ILE A 101 5.26 8.86 -3.14
C ILE A 101 5.26 8.99 -4.65
N ALA A 102 5.02 10.21 -5.12
CA ALA A 102 5.01 10.57 -6.54
C ALA A 102 4.15 9.61 -7.40
N GLY A 103 3.02 9.14 -6.87
CA GLY A 103 2.08 8.25 -7.58
C GLY A 103 2.63 6.83 -7.86
N TYR A 104 3.70 6.39 -7.18
CA TYR A 104 4.36 5.13 -7.46
C TYR A 104 3.41 3.94 -7.28
N ARG A 105 2.69 3.84 -6.16
CA ARG A 105 1.80 2.73 -5.87
C ARG A 105 0.65 2.66 -6.88
N ALA A 106 0.13 3.80 -7.31
CA ALA A 106 -0.93 3.85 -8.33
C ALA A 106 -0.44 3.27 -9.67
N ARG A 107 0.71 3.73 -10.18
CA ARG A 107 1.32 3.19 -11.40
C ARG A 107 1.63 1.70 -11.27
N LYS A 108 2.28 1.31 -10.17
CA LYS A 108 2.67 -0.08 -9.93
C LYS A 108 1.48 -1.01 -9.82
N ARG A 109 0.37 -0.55 -9.21
CA ARG A 109 -0.87 -1.31 -9.12
C ARG A 109 -1.46 -1.60 -10.51
N ALA A 110 -1.42 -0.62 -11.42
CA ALA A 110 -1.90 -0.82 -12.79
C ALA A 110 -1.05 -1.86 -13.53
N GLU A 111 0.27 -1.75 -13.48
CA GLU A 111 1.21 -2.72 -14.09
C GLU A 111 1.00 -4.15 -13.58
N LEU A 112 0.87 -4.32 -12.26
CA LEU A 112 0.72 -5.63 -11.63
C LEU A 112 -0.67 -6.23 -11.86
N SER A 113 -1.69 -5.38 -11.96
CA SER A 113 -3.03 -5.82 -12.31
C SER A 113 -3.07 -6.39 -13.72
N GLU A 114 -2.37 -5.74 -14.67
CA GLU A 114 -2.20 -6.26 -16.03
C GLU A 114 -1.38 -7.57 -16.03
N LEU A 115 -0.30 -7.64 -15.24
CA LEU A 115 0.50 -8.86 -15.09
C LEU A 115 -0.35 -10.03 -14.56
N GLY A 116 -1.16 -9.80 -13.52
CA GLY A 116 -2.04 -10.82 -12.95
C GLY A 116 -3.11 -11.29 -13.93
N ALA A 117 -3.70 -10.37 -14.69
CA ALA A 117 -4.67 -10.69 -15.73
C ALA A 117 -4.04 -11.54 -16.87
N LYS A 118 -2.83 -11.19 -17.31
CA LYS A 118 -2.07 -11.97 -18.32
C LYS A 118 -1.74 -13.37 -17.82
N ALA A 119 -1.23 -13.49 -16.59
CA ALA A 119 -0.94 -14.78 -15.98
C ALA A 119 -2.20 -15.66 -15.86
N ALA A 120 -3.32 -15.07 -15.49
CA ALA A 120 -4.59 -15.80 -15.42
C ALA A 120 -5.09 -16.26 -16.81
N ALA A 121 -4.93 -15.44 -17.84
CA ALA A 121 -5.26 -15.81 -19.21
C ALA A 121 -4.38 -16.96 -19.72
N GLU A 122 -3.07 -16.91 -19.43
CA GLU A 122 -2.11 -17.95 -19.78
C GLU A 122 -2.50 -19.28 -19.14
N VAL A 123 -2.73 -19.31 -17.82
CA VAL A 123 -3.15 -20.49 -17.07
C VAL A 123 -4.47 -21.08 -17.61
N LYS A 124 -5.44 -20.24 -17.97
CA LYS A 124 -6.70 -20.71 -18.59
C LYS A 124 -6.47 -21.37 -19.95
N SER A 125 -5.49 -20.91 -20.71
CA SER A 125 -5.19 -21.43 -22.04
C SER A 125 -4.32 -22.68 -22.02
N SER A 126 -3.33 -22.74 -21.12
CA SER A 126 -2.39 -23.85 -21.01
C SER A 126 -2.91 -24.99 -20.14
N GLY A 127 -3.73 -24.68 -19.13
CA GLY A 127 -4.11 -25.62 -18.08
C GLY A 127 -2.98 -25.91 -17.08
N GLU A 128 -1.86 -25.21 -17.16
CA GLU A 128 -0.69 -25.39 -16.30
C GLU A 128 -0.49 -24.20 -15.35
N PRO A 129 0.03 -24.40 -14.12
CA PRO A 129 0.31 -23.31 -13.21
C PRO A 129 1.41 -22.37 -13.73
N VAL A 130 1.22 -21.06 -13.54
CA VAL A 130 2.21 -20.04 -13.92
C VAL A 130 2.86 -19.46 -12.66
N LYS A 131 4.19 -19.46 -12.63
CA LYS A 131 4.99 -18.86 -11.55
C LYS A 131 5.48 -17.48 -11.99
N LEU A 132 5.20 -16.47 -11.18
CA LEU A 132 5.66 -15.10 -11.43
C LEU A 132 7.02 -14.84 -10.80
N LYS A 133 7.59 -13.68 -11.13
CA LYS A 133 8.84 -13.22 -10.52
C LYS A 133 8.63 -12.90 -9.03
N PRO A 134 9.68 -13.00 -8.19
CA PRO A 134 9.65 -12.46 -6.83
C PRO A 134 9.19 -11.02 -6.81
N MET A 135 8.35 -10.68 -5.84
CA MET A 135 7.72 -9.36 -5.73
C MET A 135 7.33 -9.12 -4.27
N THR A 136 7.25 -7.86 -3.82
CA THR A 136 7.01 -7.46 -2.42
C THR A 136 5.60 -7.84 -1.95
N PRO A 137 5.30 -7.82 -0.63
CA PRO A 137 3.96 -8.12 -0.11
C PRO A 137 2.84 -7.30 -0.77
N PHE A 138 3.06 -6.00 -0.99
CA PHE A 138 2.12 -5.13 -1.70
C PHE A 138 1.88 -5.62 -3.12
N GLU A 139 2.95 -5.94 -3.84
CA GLU A 139 2.85 -6.35 -5.23
C GLU A 139 2.12 -7.68 -5.36
N ARG A 140 2.43 -8.65 -4.49
CA ARG A 140 1.74 -9.95 -4.43
C ARG A 140 0.25 -9.76 -4.19
N LYS A 141 -0.13 -8.85 -3.28
CA LYS A 141 -1.54 -8.57 -2.98
C LYS A 141 -2.30 -8.07 -4.20
N VAL A 142 -1.71 -7.13 -4.95
CA VAL A 142 -2.32 -6.61 -6.20
C VAL A 142 -2.49 -7.73 -7.23
N VAL A 143 -1.47 -8.57 -7.41
CA VAL A 143 -1.53 -9.71 -8.34
C VAL A 143 -2.60 -10.72 -7.91
N HIS A 144 -2.68 -11.07 -6.62
CA HIS A 144 -3.71 -11.94 -6.08
C HIS A 144 -5.12 -11.41 -6.36
N ASP A 145 -5.34 -10.10 -6.17
CA ASP A 145 -6.63 -9.47 -6.41
C ASP A 145 -6.99 -9.51 -7.91
N ALA A 146 -6.04 -9.25 -8.81
CA ALA A 146 -6.24 -9.36 -10.25
C ALA A 146 -6.54 -10.80 -10.70
N VAL A 147 -5.81 -11.79 -10.17
CA VAL A 147 -6.05 -13.21 -10.45
C VAL A 147 -7.42 -13.67 -9.95
N LYS A 148 -7.81 -13.22 -8.75
CA LYS A 148 -9.13 -13.51 -8.17
C LYS A 148 -10.25 -12.88 -9.02
N ALA A 149 -10.06 -11.65 -9.49
CA ALA A 149 -11.01 -10.99 -10.39
C ALA A 149 -11.17 -11.76 -11.72
N ALA A 150 -10.12 -12.44 -12.18
CA ALA A 150 -10.18 -13.35 -13.32
C ALA A 150 -10.80 -14.72 -13.00
N GLY A 151 -11.19 -14.99 -11.75
CA GLY A 151 -11.85 -16.22 -11.32
C GLY A 151 -10.91 -17.41 -11.10
N LEU A 152 -9.61 -17.17 -10.90
CA LEU A 152 -8.63 -18.22 -10.60
C LEU A 152 -8.13 -18.14 -9.16
N ARG A 153 -7.46 -19.21 -8.72
CA ARG A 153 -6.76 -19.26 -7.43
C ARG A 153 -5.29 -18.90 -7.62
N SER A 154 -4.71 -18.28 -6.61
CA SER A 154 -3.27 -18.04 -6.52
C SER A 154 -2.76 -18.23 -5.09
N GLU A 155 -1.50 -18.60 -4.96
CA GLU A 155 -0.81 -18.75 -3.67
C GLU A 155 0.56 -18.08 -3.71
N SER A 156 1.05 -17.63 -2.56
CA SER A 156 2.39 -17.03 -2.43
C SER A 156 3.40 -18.06 -1.91
N GLU A 157 4.37 -18.44 -2.74
CA GLU A 157 5.42 -19.42 -2.43
C GLU A 157 6.80 -18.74 -2.26
N GLY A 158 7.70 -19.40 -1.53
CA GLY A 158 9.05 -18.89 -1.23
C GLY A 158 9.13 -18.06 0.05
N GLU A 159 10.35 -17.63 0.39
CA GLU A 159 10.65 -16.79 1.54
C GLU A 159 11.13 -15.41 1.07
N GLU A 160 10.85 -14.37 1.85
CA GLU A 160 11.28 -13.01 1.54
C GLU A 160 12.83 -12.95 1.48
N PRO A 161 13.46 -12.34 0.46
CA PRO A 161 12.90 -11.51 -0.62
C PRO A 161 12.55 -12.26 -1.92
N GLN A 162 12.67 -13.59 -1.94
CA GLN A 162 12.44 -14.45 -3.10
C GLN A 162 11.00 -14.99 -3.16
N ARG A 163 10.06 -14.37 -2.45
CA ARG A 163 8.67 -14.83 -2.39
C ARG A 163 7.88 -14.32 -3.60
N PHE A 164 7.15 -15.22 -4.26
CA PHE A 164 6.44 -14.96 -5.53
C PHE A 164 5.02 -15.53 -5.52
N VAL A 165 4.20 -15.12 -6.50
CA VAL A 165 2.84 -15.64 -6.70
C VAL A 165 2.84 -16.76 -7.73
N VAL A 166 2.13 -17.84 -7.41
CA VAL A 166 1.78 -18.93 -8.32
C VAL A 166 0.29 -18.85 -8.63
N VAL A 167 -0.06 -18.88 -9.90
CA VAL A 167 -1.44 -18.87 -10.38
C VAL A 167 -1.81 -20.29 -10.83
N PHE A 168 -2.94 -20.80 -10.35
CA PHE A 168 -3.39 -22.17 -10.61
C PHE A 168 -4.61 -22.20 -11.52
N PRO A 169 -4.76 -23.25 -12.35
CA PRO A 169 -5.99 -23.47 -13.12
C PRO A 169 -7.18 -23.70 -12.18
N ALA A 170 -8.38 -23.43 -12.69
CA ALA A 170 -9.65 -23.57 -11.96
C ALA A 170 -10.01 -25.03 -11.68
#